data_AF-A0A0Q9X1U2-F1
#
_entry.id   AF-A0A0Q9X1U2-F1
#
_cell.length_a   1.000
_cell.length_b   1.000
_cell.length_c   1.000
_cell.angle_alpha   90.00
_cell.angle_beta   90.00
_cell.angle_gamma   90.00
#
_symmetry.space_group_name_H-M   'P 1'
#
loop_
_entity.id
_entity.type
_entity.pdbx_description
1 polymer ?
#
loop_
_entity_poly.entity_id
_entity_poly.type
_entity_poly.pdbx_seq_one_letter_code
_entity_poly.pdbx_strand_id
1 'polypeptide(L)'
;MKTIFFQTYSKRHLVKNYPDVVWLDDGKKDASNGGEGCGPSDGAGKGCGQAGQSPLGKGDPKTKATNIAQKAAQEAKAANDAQVAAAEAAASQVKIELAEKAVQAAKAAEAALAGKQQIMEQLEAEHREAEAVVQEVNTSLQNTQANAAAAIGAASEAQKQLEQLKQLVAAATVNVGNIENVASGSQQELAEKTQLLEAAKNRVDGVSRQLAAAKQDFEKTKKAAYKAACAAVEAKQKAQRNRRQSQQQDQLQTQSRNDQPRFDCIHYDKHSMASLYADGGSKCADEGDDKKKTCSEARTLGKGDPKSKASNIAQKAAQEAKAASDAQMAAAEAAATQVKTELAERAAQSARAAEAALAGKQQIVEQLQQEATEADAVVVEVTASLQNTQSNANAATAAATEAQNQLTQLKRLVVQATANLANIENVANGAQNELAEKTQLLEAAKNRVDHLNRQLTDAKQDFERTKTAAYKAACAAVEAKQKAQRNRRMAGRKRSLHRKPAKYMKTEKG
;
A
#
# COMPACT_ATOMS: atom_id res chain seq x y z
N MET A 1 -6.80 -23.72 -9.43
CA MET A 1 -8.25 -23.95 -9.58
C MET A 1 -8.45 -24.84 -10.80
N LYS A 2 -9.13 -25.97 -10.65
CA LYS A 2 -9.29 -26.98 -11.71
C LYS A 2 -10.26 -26.45 -12.78
N THR A 3 -9.72 -26.17 -13.96
CA THR A 3 -10.46 -25.87 -15.18
C THR A 3 -11.31 -27.09 -15.56
N ILE A 4 -12.63 -26.99 -15.43
CA ILE A 4 -13.56 -28.00 -15.94
C ILE A 4 -13.86 -27.62 -17.39
N PHE A 5 -13.19 -28.32 -18.31
CA PHE A 5 -13.53 -28.34 -19.73
C PHE A 5 -14.91 -28.99 -19.89
N PHE A 6 -15.91 -28.23 -20.32
CA PHE A 6 -17.14 -28.81 -20.85
C PHE A 6 -16.87 -29.27 -22.28
N GLN A 7 -16.60 -30.56 -22.43
CA GLN A 7 -16.49 -31.22 -23.71
C GLN A 7 -17.89 -31.37 -24.30
N THR A 8 -18.14 -30.69 -25.41
CA THR A 8 -19.35 -30.79 -26.22
C THR A 8 -19.50 -32.22 -26.72
N TYR A 9 -20.43 -33.00 -26.14
CA TYR A 9 -20.81 -34.29 -26.67
C TYR A 9 -21.74 -34.12 -27.87
N SER A 10 -21.14 -34.28 -29.04
CA SER A 10 -21.79 -34.44 -30.34
C SER A 10 -22.65 -35.71 -30.36
N LYS A 11 -23.96 -35.55 -30.61
CA LYS A 11 -24.91 -36.66 -30.83
C LYS A 11 -24.65 -37.37 -32.17
N ARG A 12 -23.59 -38.16 -32.23
CA ARG A 12 -23.47 -39.33 -33.12
C ARG A 12 -22.77 -40.41 -32.32
N HIS A 13 -23.53 -41.30 -31.69
CA HIS A 13 -23.21 -42.71 -31.42
C HIS A 13 -24.24 -43.26 -30.42
N LEU A 14 -25.43 -43.62 -30.91
CA LEU A 14 -26.26 -44.64 -30.28
C LEU A 14 -27.17 -45.29 -31.34
N VAL A 15 -26.52 -45.90 -32.33
CA VAL A 15 -27.13 -46.91 -33.21
C VAL A 15 -26.17 -48.08 -33.20
N LYS A 16 -26.44 -49.06 -32.33
CA LYS A 16 -25.93 -50.44 -32.34
C LYS A 16 -26.51 -51.17 -31.14
N ASN A 17 -27.69 -51.74 -31.33
CA ASN A 17 -28.12 -53.04 -30.80
C ASN A 17 -29.63 -53.20 -31.04
N TYR A 18 -30.00 -53.64 -32.24
CA TYR A 18 -30.99 -54.69 -32.55
C TYR A 18 -31.05 -54.80 -34.09
N PRO A 19 -30.48 -55.85 -34.69
CA PRO A 19 -30.71 -56.17 -36.09
C PRO A 19 -31.97 -57.03 -36.22
N ASP A 20 -32.62 -56.88 -37.38
CA ASP A 20 -33.54 -57.80 -38.03
C ASP A 20 -35.05 -57.67 -37.75
N VAL A 21 -35.72 -56.86 -38.60
CA VAL A 21 -36.88 -57.31 -39.41
C VAL A 21 -37.03 -56.38 -40.64
N VAL A 22 -36.43 -56.83 -41.74
CA VAL A 22 -36.95 -56.91 -43.12
C VAL A 22 -38.04 -55.89 -43.57
N TRP A 23 -37.61 -54.97 -44.46
CA TRP A 23 -38.13 -54.61 -45.81
C TRP A 23 -39.66 -54.54 -46.06
N LEU A 24 -40.25 -53.59 -46.81
CA LEU A 24 -39.83 -53.00 -48.09
C LEU A 24 -40.43 -51.61 -48.31
N ASP A 25 -39.70 -50.94 -49.17
CA ASP A 25 -39.75 -49.60 -49.70
C ASP A 25 -40.72 -49.45 -50.90
N ASP A 26 -41.04 -48.18 -51.17
CA ASP A 26 -41.36 -47.56 -52.46
C ASP A 26 -42.62 -47.92 -53.27
N GLY A 27 -43.09 -46.91 -54.03
CA GLY A 27 -43.62 -47.20 -55.36
C GLY A 27 -44.88 -46.47 -55.78
N LYS A 28 -44.70 -45.22 -56.17
CA LYS A 28 -45.64 -44.31 -56.82
C LYS A 28 -45.95 -44.72 -58.28
N LYS A 29 -47.21 -44.48 -58.73
CA LYS A 29 -47.69 -44.31 -60.14
C LYS A 29 -47.55 -45.58 -61.04
N ASP A 30 -48.37 -45.88 -62.05
CA ASP A 30 -48.97 -45.11 -63.13
C ASP A 30 -50.20 -45.85 -63.75
N ALA A 31 -50.70 -45.28 -64.84
CA ALA A 31 -51.97 -45.47 -65.51
C ALA A 31 -52.19 -46.76 -66.36
N SER A 32 -53.44 -46.86 -66.86
CA SER A 32 -53.80 -47.29 -68.22
C SER A 32 -53.91 -48.78 -68.59
N ASN A 33 -55.17 -49.14 -68.93
CA ASN A 33 -55.61 -49.63 -70.25
C ASN A 33 -55.39 -51.11 -70.64
N GLY A 34 -56.50 -51.75 -71.05
CA GLY A 34 -56.54 -52.59 -72.26
C GLY A 34 -56.44 -54.11 -72.12
N GLY A 35 -57.43 -54.81 -72.71
CA GLY A 35 -57.14 -55.81 -73.74
C GLY A 35 -57.24 -57.31 -73.40
N GLU A 36 -58.35 -57.92 -73.85
CA GLU A 36 -58.45 -59.17 -74.64
C GLU A 36 -57.94 -60.54 -74.12
N GLY A 37 -58.72 -61.59 -74.44
CA GLY A 37 -58.12 -62.87 -74.90
C GLY A 37 -58.53 -64.16 -74.19
N CYS A 38 -59.60 -64.79 -74.70
CA CYS A 38 -59.79 -66.21 -75.08
C CYS A 38 -59.28 -67.41 -74.21
N GLY A 39 -60.11 -68.47 -74.17
CA GLY A 39 -59.97 -69.78 -73.45
C GLY A 39 -58.76 -70.67 -73.82
N PRO A 40 -58.76 -72.03 -73.63
CA PRO A 40 -59.89 -72.99 -73.57
C PRO A 40 -59.73 -74.16 -72.55
N SER A 41 -60.57 -75.22 -72.71
CA SER A 41 -60.38 -76.66 -72.33
C SER A 41 -60.39 -77.03 -70.84
N ASP A 42 -60.84 -78.20 -70.34
CA ASP A 42 -61.45 -79.43 -70.87
C ASP A 42 -61.93 -80.30 -69.66
N GLY A 43 -62.76 -81.31 -69.91
CA GLY A 43 -62.91 -82.52 -69.07
C GLY A 43 -64.29 -82.70 -68.43
N ALA A 44 -65.22 -83.46 -69.03
CA ALA A 44 -65.37 -84.93 -68.94
C ALA A 44 -65.71 -85.42 -67.51
N GLY A 45 -66.74 -86.22 -67.21
CA GLY A 45 -67.72 -86.97 -68.00
C GLY A 45 -68.55 -87.90 -67.08
N LYS A 46 -69.31 -88.82 -67.72
CA LYS A 46 -70.17 -89.93 -67.20
C LYS A 46 -71.57 -89.48 -66.73
N GLY A 47 -72.67 -89.85 -67.42
CA GLY A 47 -73.13 -91.19 -67.82
C GLY A 47 -74.00 -91.74 -66.67
N CYS A 48 -75.21 -92.26 -66.77
CA CYS A 48 -76.07 -92.96 -67.75
C CYS A 48 -77.51 -92.84 -67.18
N GLY A 49 -78.64 -92.91 -67.87
CA GLY A 49 -79.09 -93.78 -68.95
C GLY A 49 -80.29 -94.60 -68.45
N GLN A 50 -81.51 -94.34 -68.97
CA GLN A 50 -82.43 -95.41 -69.37
C GLN A 50 -83.65 -94.86 -70.12
N ALA A 51 -83.85 -95.45 -71.29
CA ALA A 51 -85.00 -95.33 -72.15
C ALA A 51 -86.18 -96.15 -71.60
N GLY A 52 -87.41 -95.73 -71.95
CA GLY A 52 -88.63 -96.44 -71.61
C GLY A 52 -89.86 -95.86 -72.31
N GLN A 53 -89.95 -96.15 -73.61
CA GLN A 53 -91.14 -96.30 -74.48
C GLN A 53 -92.51 -95.73 -74.04
N SER A 54 -93.06 -94.83 -74.90
CA SER A 54 -94.42 -94.73 -75.49
C SER A 54 -95.59 -95.57 -74.91
N PRO A 55 -96.88 -95.13 -74.97
CA PRO A 55 -97.45 -94.58 -76.21
C PRO A 55 -98.54 -93.49 -76.11
N LEU A 56 -98.76 -92.90 -77.29
CA LEU A 56 -99.83 -92.02 -77.76
C LEU A 56 -101.21 -92.23 -77.09
N GLY A 57 -101.71 -91.17 -76.46
CA GLY A 57 -103.11 -91.01 -76.10
C GLY A 57 -103.66 -89.68 -76.63
N LYS A 58 -104.61 -89.76 -77.57
CA LYS A 58 -105.41 -88.64 -78.08
C LYS A 58 -106.08 -87.94 -76.90
N GLY A 59 -105.74 -86.67 -76.68
CA GLY A 59 -106.34 -85.82 -75.65
C GLY A 59 -106.42 -84.39 -76.15
N ASP A 60 -107.61 -83.80 -75.99
CA ASP A 60 -108.05 -82.55 -76.60
C ASP A 60 -107.06 -81.38 -76.49
N PRO A 61 -106.98 -80.51 -77.51
CA PRO A 61 -106.12 -79.31 -77.51
C PRO A 61 -106.42 -78.35 -76.34
N LYS A 62 -107.61 -78.45 -75.74
CA LYS A 62 -108.01 -77.68 -74.54
C LYS A 62 -107.25 -78.12 -73.28
N THR A 63 -106.99 -79.41 -73.09
CA THR A 63 -106.37 -79.98 -71.88
C THR A 63 -104.84 -79.80 -71.89
N LYS A 64 -104.18 -79.80 -73.06
CA LYS A 64 -102.76 -79.43 -73.19
C LYS A 64 -102.54 -77.95 -72.91
N ALA A 65 -103.41 -77.06 -73.40
CA ALA A 65 -103.35 -75.64 -73.10
C ALA A 65 -103.54 -75.36 -71.60
N THR A 66 -104.47 -76.04 -70.92
CA THR A 66 -104.67 -75.91 -69.46
C THR A 66 -103.49 -76.43 -68.65
N ASN A 67 -102.90 -77.58 -69.02
CA ASN A 67 -101.72 -78.11 -68.31
C ASN A 67 -100.46 -77.26 -68.54
N ILE A 68 -100.29 -76.67 -69.73
CA ILE A 68 -99.21 -75.71 -70.02
C ILE A 68 -99.44 -74.41 -69.23
N ALA A 69 -100.68 -73.91 -69.14
CA ALA A 69 -101.01 -72.72 -68.35
C ALA A 69 -100.83 -72.92 -66.84
N GLN A 70 -101.23 -74.08 -66.29
CA GLN A 70 -101.02 -74.43 -64.88
C GLN A 70 -99.54 -74.62 -64.56
N LYS A 71 -98.78 -75.27 -65.46
CA LYS A 71 -97.34 -75.44 -65.31
C LYS A 71 -96.60 -74.11 -65.42
N ALA A 72 -96.99 -73.24 -66.36
CA ALA A 72 -96.45 -71.89 -66.48
C ALA A 72 -96.81 -71.01 -65.27
N ALA A 73 -98.01 -71.16 -64.68
CA ALA A 73 -98.39 -70.45 -63.45
C ALA A 73 -97.63 -70.97 -62.22
N GLN A 74 -97.40 -72.28 -62.12
CA GLN A 74 -96.56 -72.87 -61.07
C GLN A 74 -95.08 -72.50 -61.23
N GLU A 75 -94.55 -72.50 -62.46
CA GLU A 75 -93.19 -72.06 -62.76
C GLU A 75 -93.02 -70.55 -62.54
N ALA A 76 -94.01 -69.72 -62.89
CA ALA A 76 -94.01 -68.30 -62.58
C ALA A 76 -94.09 -68.02 -61.08
N LYS A 77 -94.88 -68.81 -60.33
CA LYS A 77 -94.93 -68.73 -58.87
C LYS A 77 -93.61 -69.19 -58.23
N ALA A 78 -93.02 -70.29 -58.71
CA ALA A 78 -91.73 -70.77 -58.25
C ALA A 78 -90.59 -69.80 -58.59
N ALA A 79 -90.62 -69.15 -59.75
CA ALA A 79 -89.67 -68.11 -60.13
C ALA A 79 -89.85 -66.84 -59.28
N ASN A 80 -91.09 -66.43 -58.98
CA ASN A 80 -91.38 -65.31 -58.08
C ASN A 80 -90.92 -65.62 -56.64
N ASP A 81 -91.24 -66.81 -56.12
CA ASP A 81 -90.81 -67.28 -54.81
C ASP A 81 -89.27 -67.40 -54.73
N ALA A 82 -88.61 -67.85 -55.79
CA ALA A 82 -87.15 -67.89 -55.90
C ALA A 82 -86.53 -66.47 -55.96
N GLN A 83 -87.15 -65.55 -56.69
CA GLN A 83 -86.74 -64.14 -56.77
C GLN A 83 -86.89 -63.44 -55.41
N VAL A 84 -87.99 -63.65 -54.70
CA VAL A 84 -88.23 -63.11 -53.36
C VAL A 84 -87.25 -63.70 -52.36
N ALA A 85 -86.98 -65.01 -52.41
CA ALA A 85 -85.99 -65.66 -51.55
C ALA A 85 -84.55 -65.19 -51.83
N ALA A 86 -84.21 -64.94 -53.11
CA ALA A 86 -82.93 -64.37 -53.52
C ALA A 86 -82.78 -62.90 -53.09
N ALA A 87 -83.83 -62.10 -53.22
CA ALA A 87 -83.86 -60.72 -52.76
C ALA A 87 -83.73 -60.62 -51.23
N GLU A 88 -84.42 -61.48 -50.47
CA GLU A 88 -84.26 -61.56 -49.00
C GLU A 88 -82.83 -62.03 -48.61
N ALA A 89 -82.22 -62.93 -49.38
CA ALA A 89 -80.83 -63.37 -49.17
C ALA A 89 -79.84 -62.23 -49.41
N ALA A 90 -79.97 -61.51 -50.53
CA ALA A 90 -79.15 -60.37 -50.88
C ALA A 90 -79.31 -59.22 -49.86
N ALA A 91 -80.54 -58.90 -49.46
CA ALA A 91 -80.80 -57.90 -48.43
C ALA A 91 -80.21 -58.30 -47.07
N SER A 92 -80.20 -59.59 -46.73
CA SER A 92 -79.52 -60.08 -45.52
C SER A 92 -78.00 -59.99 -45.62
N GLN A 93 -77.42 -60.28 -46.79
CA GLN A 93 -75.97 -60.19 -47.01
C GLN A 93 -75.50 -58.73 -46.93
N VAL A 94 -76.19 -57.80 -47.59
CA VAL A 94 -75.90 -56.36 -47.51
C VAL A 94 -75.97 -55.85 -46.06
N LYS A 95 -76.95 -56.31 -45.26
CA LYS A 95 -77.04 -55.93 -43.84
C LYS A 95 -75.89 -56.48 -42.99
N ILE A 96 -75.41 -57.69 -43.29
CA ILE A 96 -74.24 -58.28 -42.63
C ILE A 96 -72.98 -57.50 -43.01
N GLU A 97 -72.79 -57.20 -44.30
CA GLU A 97 -71.64 -56.43 -44.79
C GLU A 97 -71.63 -55.01 -44.22
N LEU A 98 -72.78 -54.32 -44.15
CA LEU A 98 -72.89 -53.01 -43.50
C LEU A 98 -72.57 -53.07 -42.00
N ALA A 99 -72.98 -54.14 -41.32
CA ALA A 99 -72.63 -54.35 -39.92
C ALA A 99 -71.12 -54.64 -39.73
N GLU A 100 -70.50 -55.39 -40.64
CA GLU A 100 -69.06 -55.66 -40.65
C GLU A 100 -68.25 -54.38 -40.93
N LYS A 101 -68.68 -53.56 -41.89
CA LYS A 101 -68.11 -52.22 -42.15
C LYS A 101 -68.22 -51.31 -40.93
N ALA A 102 -69.35 -51.33 -40.22
CA ALA A 102 -69.50 -50.58 -38.97
C ALA A 102 -68.54 -51.06 -37.88
N VAL A 103 -68.32 -52.38 -37.75
CA VAL A 103 -67.32 -52.94 -36.81
C VAL A 103 -65.89 -52.56 -37.21
N GLN A 104 -65.55 -52.58 -38.50
CA GLN A 104 -64.25 -52.14 -39.00
C GLN A 104 -64.02 -50.65 -38.72
N ALA A 105 -65.03 -49.80 -38.93
CA ALA A 105 -64.98 -48.38 -38.62
C ALA A 105 -64.80 -48.12 -37.11
N ALA A 106 -65.49 -48.89 -36.25
CA ALA A 106 -65.30 -48.82 -34.80
C ALA A 106 -63.87 -49.22 -34.38
N LYS A 107 -63.31 -50.30 -34.95
CA LYS A 107 -61.92 -50.71 -34.72
C LYS A 107 -60.90 -49.66 -35.19
N ALA A 108 -61.15 -49.01 -36.33
CA ALA A 108 -60.31 -47.92 -36.82
C ALA A 108 -60.36 -46.71 -35.88
N ALA A 109 -61.53 -46.40 -35.30
CA ALA A 109 -61.66 -45.34 -34.30
C ALA A 109 -60.96 -45.69 -32.98
N GLU A 110 -60.98 -46.94 -32.54
CA GLU A 110 -60.20 -47.43 -31.38
C GLU A 110 -58.68 -47.33 -31.62
N ALA A 111 -58.21 -47.71 -32.82
CA ALA A 111 -56.80 -47.56 -33.19
C ALA A 111 -56.37 -46.08 -33.24
N ALA A 112 -57.23 -45.20 -33.79
CA ALA A 112 -56.98 -43.75 -33.78
C ALA A 112 -56.96 -43.18 -32.35
N LEU A 113 -57.81 -43.68 -31.46
CA LEU A 113 -57.81 -43.31 -30.04
C LEU A 113 -56.53 -43.74 -29.34
N ALA A 114 -56.07 -44.98 -29.55
CA ALA A 114 -54.80 -45.46 -28.99
C ALA A 114 -53.61 -44.62 -29.47
N GLY A 115 -53.57 -44.24 -30.75
CA GLY A 115 -52.54 -43.35 -31.29
C GLY A 115 -52.57 -41.95 -30.66
N LYS A 116 -53.76 -41.37 -30.47
CA LYS A 116 -53.91 -40.07 -29.79
C LYS A 116 -53.54 -40.15 -28.31
N GLN A 117 -53.85 -41.26 -27.63
CA GLN A 117 -53.44 -41.48 -26.25
C GLN A 117 -51.91 -41.48 -26.13
N GLN A 118 -51.22 -42.17 -27.04
CA GLN A 118 -49.75 -42.21 -27.04
C GLN A 118 -49.14 -40.81 -27.25
N ILE A 119 -49.68 -40.00 -28.17
CA ILE A 119 -49.20 -38.62 -28.39
C ILE A 119 -49.42 -37.76 -27.13
N MET A 120 -50.57 -37.91 -26.46
CA MET A 120 -50.86 -37.19 -25.22
C MET A 120 -49.88 -37.58 -24.11
N GLU A 121 -49.63 -38.88 -23.91
CA GLU A 121 -48.66 -39.38 -22.93
C GLU A 121 -47.24 -38.88 -23.23
N GLN A 122 -46.86 -38.82 -24.51
CA GLN A 122 -45.58 -38.23 -24.94
C GLN A 122 -45.49 -36.73 -24.62
N LEU A 123 -46.52 -35.94 -24.96
CA LEU A 123 -46.56 -34.50 -24.65
C LEU A 123 -46.54 -34.25 -23.13
N GLU A 124 -47.20 -35.10 -22.34
CA GLU A 124 -47.14 -35.04 -20.87
C GLU A 124 -45.76 -35.37 -20.31
N ALA A 125 -45.01 -36.27 -20.96
CA ALA A 125 -43.62 -36.54 -20.60
C ALA A 125 -42.70 -35.36 -20.97
N GLU A 126 -42.83 -34.83 -22.19
CA GLU A 126 -42.05 -33.68 -22.67
C GLU A 126 -42.32 -32.41 -21.86
N HIS A 127 -43.58 -32.18 -21.46
CA HIS A 127 -43.95 -31.07 -20.57
C HIS A 127 -43.25 -31.18 -19.22
N ARG A 128 -43.31 -32.37 -18.59
CA ARG A 128 -42.63 -32.62 -17.30
C ARG A 128 -41.12 -32.44 -17.39
N GLU A 129 -40.50 -32.89 -18.49
CA GLU A 129 -39.08 -32.67 -18.74
C GLU A 129 -38.76 -31.17 -18.90
N ALA A 130 -39.58 -30.43 -19.66
CA ALA A 130 -39.38 -28.99 -19.83
C ALA A 130 -39.53 -28.22 -18.51
N GLU A 131 -40.49 -28.59 -17.64
CA GLU A 131 -40.61 -28.03 -16.29
C GLU A 131 -39.38 -28.33 -15.44
N ALA A 132 -38.84 -29.55 -15.51
CA ALA A 132 -37.60 -29.91 -14.81
C ALA A 132 -36.42 -29.05 -15.27
N VAL A 133 -36.28 -28.80 -16.58
CA VAL A 133 -35.27 -27.89 -17.12
C VAL A 133 -35.45 -26.46 -16.61
N VAL A 134 -36.68 -25.95 -16.53
CA VAL A 134 -36.93 -24.61 -15.95
C VAL A 134 -36.47 -24.54 -14.50
N GLN A 135 -36.75 -25.57 -13.68
CA GLN A 135 -36.32 -25.63 -12.29
C GLN A 135 -34.78 -25.68 -12.17
N GLU A 136 -34.11 -26.46 -13.02
CA GLU A 136 -32.65 -26.54 -13.05
C GLU A 136 -32.01 -25.21 -13.44
N VAL A 137 -32.48 -24.58 -14.53
CA VAL A 137 -32.00 -23.27 -14.98
C VAL A 137 -32.24 -22.21 -13.90
N ASN A 138 -33.39 -22.24 -13.22
CA ASN A 138 -33.69 -21.30 -12.14
C ASN A 138 -32.73 -21.47 -10.94
N THR A 139 -32.40 -22.70 -10.56
CA THR A 139 -31.41 -22.97 -9.50
C THR A 139 -30.01 -22.51 -9.91
N SER A 140 -29.62 -22.79 -11.16
CA SER A 140 -28.35 -22.33 -11.75
C SER A 140 -28.26 -20.80 -11.81
N LEU A 141 -29.36 -20.12 -12.12
CA LEU A 141 -29.46 -18.66 -12.15
C LEU A 141 -29.26 -18.05 -10.76
N GLN A 142 -29.88 -18.62 -9.72
CA GLN A 142 -29.70 -18.15 -8.34
C GLN A 142 -28.23 -18.25 -7.90
N ASN A 143 -27.55 -19.34 -8.25
CA ASN A 143 -26.12 -19.49 -7.97
C ASN A 143 -25.28 -18.43 -8.71
N THR A 144 -25.57 -18.18 -9.99
CA THR A 144 -24.86 -17.13 -10.75
C THR A 144 -25.16 -15.73 -10.21
N GLN A 145 -26.38 -15.47 -9.73
CA GLN A 145 -26.73 -14.19 -9.10
C GLN A 145 -25.93 -13.98 -7.81
N ALA A 146 -25.82 -15.01 -6.97
CA ALA A 146 -24.99 -14.96 -5.77
C ALA A 146 -23.51 -14.71 -6.11
N ASN A 147 -22.98 -15.39 -7.13
CA ASN A 147 -21.61 -15.20 -7.60
C ASN A 147 -21.37 -13.78 -8.14
N ALA A 148 -22.30 -13.24 -8.93
CA ALA A 148 -22.22 -11.87 -9.44
C ALA A 148 -22.24 -10.85 -8.29
N ALA A 149 -23.13 -11.03 -7.31
CA ALA A 149 -23.18 -10.16 -6.13
C ALA A 149 -21.87 -10.22 -5.32
N ALA A 150 -21.32 -11.41 -5.12
CA ALA A 150 -20.04 -11.59 -4.43
C ALA A 150 -18.88 -10.92 -5.19
N ALA A 151 -18.83 -11.06 -6.52
CA ALA A 151 -17.80 -10.44 -7.34
C ALA A 151 -17.88 -8.90 -7.34
N ILE A 152 -19.09 -8.33 -7.41
CA ILE A 152 -19.31 -6.88 -7.30
C ILE A 152 -18.90 -6.38 -5.91
N GLY A 153 -19.27 -7.12 -4.85
CA GLY A 153 -18.84 -6.82 -3.48
C GLY A 153 -17.32 -6.82 -3.34
N ALA A 154 -16.64 -7.82 -3.90
CA ALA A 154 -15.18 -7.89 -3.91
C ALA A 154 -14.54 -6.74 -4.69
N ALA A 155 -15.11 -6.31 -5.81
CA ALA A 155 -14.63 -5.16 -6.58
C ALA A 155 -14.74 -3.87 -5.75
N SER A 156 -15.88 -3.64 -5.10
CA SER A 156 -16.08 -2.47 -4.23
C SER A 156 -15.10 -2.44 -3.06
N GLU A 157 -14.84 -3.58 -2.43
CA GLU A 157 -13.88 -3.67 -1.33
C GLU A 157 -12.44 -3.44 -1.81
N ALA A 158 -12.05 -4.01 -2.95
CA ALA A 158 -10.75 -3.75 -3.56
C ALA A 158 -10.55 -2.26 -3.93
N GLN A 159 -11.60 -1.57 -4.37
CA GLN A 159 -11.56 -0.11 -4.61
C GLN A 159 -11.26 0.67 -3.32
N LYS A 160 -11.92 0.32 -2.20
CA LYS A 160 -11.66 0.97 -0.90
C LYS A 160 -10.23 0.72 -0.41
N GLN A 161 -9.73 -0.51 -0.54
CA GLN A 161 -8.37 -0.85 -0.15
C GLN A 161 -7.34 -0.10 -0.99
N LEU A 162 -7.57 0.04 -2.30
CA LEU A 162 -6.71 0.84 -3.17
C LEU A 162 -6.69 2.31 -2.75
N GLU A 163 -7.84 2.87 -2.37
CA GLU A 163 -7.92 4.25 -1.89
C GLU A 163 -7.16 4.45 -0.58
N GLN A 164 -7.29 3.53 0.36
CA GLN A 164 -6.49 3.54 1.60
C GLN A 164 -4.98 3.45 1.33
N LEU A 165 -4.56 2.60 0.37
CA LEU A 165 -3.16 2.53 -0.05
C LEU A 165 -2.66 3.84 -0.66
N LYS A 166 -3.50 4.54 -1.45
CA LYS A 166 -3.14 5.87 -1.99
C LYS A 166 -2.99 6.91 -0.89
N GLN A 167 -3.86 6.89 0.12
CA GLN A 167 -3.75 7.78 1.28
C GLN A 167 -2.46 7.51 2.07
N LEU A 168 -2.11 6.23 2.27
CA LEU A 168 -0.84 5.84 2.90
C LEU A 168 0.37 6.33 2.10
N VAL A 169 0.34 6.23 0.77
CA VAL A 169 1.41 6.78 -0.10
C VAL A 169 1.52 8.29 0.05
N ALA A 170 0.40 9.02 0.12
CA ALA A 170 0.42 10.47 0.31
C ALA A 170 1.02 10.85 1.68
N ALA A 171 0.60 10.18 2.75
CA ALA A 171 1.16 10.39 4.09
C ALA A 171 2.66 10.05 4.16
N ALA A 172 3.07 8.92 3.57
CA ALA A 172 4.47 8.53 3.49
C ALA A 172 5.31 9.53 2.69
N THR A 173 4.75 10.13 1.63
CA THR A 173 5.42 11.18 0.85
C THR A 173 5.71 12.42 1.70
N VAL A 174 4.73 12.86 2.50
CA VAL A 174 4.92 13.98 3.44
C VAL A 174 5.97 13.63 4.49
N ASN A 175 5.93 12.42 5.04
CA ASN A 175 6.91 11.97 6.03
C ASN A 175 8.33 11.91 5.47
N VAL A 176 8.52 11.43 4.24
CA VAL A 176 9.83 11.48 3.57
C VAL A 176 10.32 12.92 3.47
N GLY A 177 9.48 13.86 3.02
CA GLY A 177 9.86 15.27 2.94
C GLY A 177 10.26 15.86 4.29
N ASN A 178 9.56 15.51 5.37
CA ASN A 178 9.94 15.93 6.72
C ASN A 178 11.30 15.36 7.15
N ILE A 179 11.57 14.09 6.85
CA ILE A 179 12.85 13.44 7.19
C ILE A 179 14.00 14.03 6.35
N GLU A 180 13.76 14.32 5.07
CA GLU A 180 14.73 15.01 4.20
C GLU A 180 15.06 16.42 4.70
N ASN A 181 14.06 17.15 5.21
CA ASN A 181 14.27 18.45 5.85
C ASN A 181 15.12 18.34 7.12
N VAL A 182 14.88 17.32 7.96
CA VAL A 182 15.71 17.06 9.14
C VAL A 182 17.13 16.66 8.76
N ALA A 183 17.30 15.83 7.73
CA ALA A 183 18.61 15.43 7.23
C ALA A 183 19.39 16.62 6.69
N SER A 184 18.77 17.47 5.87
CA SER A 184 19.42 18.68 5.34
C SER A 184 19.77 19.68 6.45
N GLY A 185 18.88 19.91 7.41
CA GLY A 185 19.16 20.73 8.59
C GLY A 185 20.33 20.20 9.42
N SER A 186 20.41 18.89 9.62
CA SER A 186 21.53 18.26 10.35
C SER A 186 22.86 18.40 9.61
N GLN A 187 22.85 18.32 8.27
CA GLN A 187 24.05 18.56 7.44
C GLN A 187 24.49 20.03 7.49
N GLN A 188 23.54 20.97 7.55
CA GLN A 188 23.85 22.38 7.73
C GLN A 188 24.49 22.65 9.10
N GLU A 189 23.90 22.12 10.18
CA GLU A 189 24.46 22.26 11.53
C GLU A 189 25.89 21.69 11.61
N LEU A 190 26.14 20.56 10.94
CA LEU A 190 27.47 19.96 10.84
C LEU A 190 28.47 20.91 10.15
N ALA A 191 28.07 21.54 9.04
CA ALA A 191 28.91 22.49 8.32
C ALA A 191 29.24 23.73 9.19
N GLU A 192 28.24 24.27 9.89
CA GLU A 192 28.41 25.41 10.80
C GLU A 192 29.36 25.07 11.96
N LYS A 193 29.20 23.91 12.61
CA LYS A 193 30.11 23.47 13.68
C LYS A 193 31.53 23.20 13.17
N THR A 194 31.68 22.77 11.92
CA THR A 194 33.00 22.60 11.30
C THR A 194 33.72 23.94 11.18
N GLN A 195 33.00 25.00 10.75
CA GLN A 195 33.54 26.35 10.70
C GLN A 195 33.90 26.89 12.10
N LEU A 196 33.06 26.63 13.11
CA LEU A 196 33.34 27.00 14.50
C LEU A 196 34.61 26.32 15.03
N LEU A 197 34.82 25.04 14.68
CA LEU A 197 36.04 24.31 15.07
C LEU A 197 37.29 24.94 14.44
N GLU A 198 37.21 25.33 13.16
CA GLU A 198 38.31 26.01 12.48
C GLU A 198 38.62 27.36 13.12
N ALA A 199 37.59 28.17 13.43
CA ALA A 199 37.75 29.44 14.12
C ALA A 199 38.37 29.25 15.52
N ALA A 200 37.96 28.23 16.27
CA ALA A 200 38.53 27.92 17.58
C ALA A 200 40.01 27.51 17.49
N LYS A 201 40.38 26.67 16.50
CA LYS A 201 41.78 26.31 16.23
C LYS A 201 42.64 27.52 15.88
N ASN A 202 42.12 28.42 15.03
CA ASN A 202 42.81 29.66 14.68
C ASN A 202 43.04 30.56 15.91
N ARG A 203 42.09 30.59 16.86
CA ARG A 203 42.26 31.31 18.14
C ARG A 203 43.34 30.67 19.01
N VAL A 204 43.36 29.34 19.15
CA VAL A 204 44.42 28.61 19.88
C VAL A 204 45.79 28.94 19.31
N ASP A 205 45.94 28.91 17.98
CA ASP A 205 47.19 29.26 17.31
C ASP A 205 47.61 30.71 17.57
N GLY A 206 46.64 31.64 17.56
CA GLY A 206 46.87 33.05 17.86
C GLY A 206 47.37 33.28 19.28
N VAL A 207 46.67 32.72 20.28
CA VAL A 207 47.05 32.86 21.70
C VAL A 207 48.38 32.16 21.98
N SER A 208 48.63 30.99 21.37
CA SER A 208 49.90 30.27 21.50
C SER A 208 51.10 31.10 21.01
N ARG A 209 50.96 31.81 19.89
CA ARG A 209 52.00 32.74 19.39
C ARG A 209 52.21 33.92 20.33
N GLN A 210 51.13 34.51 20.86
CA GLN A 210 51.20 35.62 21.82
C GLN A 210 51.88 35.18 23.12
N LEU A 211 51.54 34.00 23.65
CA LEU A 211 52.15 33.42 24.83
C LEU A 211 53.65 33.17 24.63
N ALA A 212 54.05 32.64 23.46
CA ALA A 212 55.46 32.44 23.12
C ALA A 212 56.24 33.77 23.09
N ALA A 213 55.67 34.80 22.47
CA ALA A 213 56.26 36.14 22.45
C ALA A 213 56.37 36.76 23.86
N ALA A 214 55.29 36.67 24.65
CA ALA A 214 55.26 37.18 26.02
C ALA A 214 56.29 36.49 26.94
N LYS A 215 56.43 35.15 26.84
CA LYS A 215 57.47 34.39 27.55
C LYS A 215 58.88 34.83 27.17
N GLN A 216 59.13 35.04 25.87
CA GLN A 216 60.41 35.52 25.40
C GLN A 216 60.73 36.91 25.96
N ASP A 217 59.75 37.80 25.98
CA ASP A 217 59.88 39.17 26.47
C ASP A 217 59.99 39.26 27.99
N PHE A 218 59.30 38.38 28.71
CA PHE A 218 59.48 38.19 30.14
C PHE A 218 60.91 37.77 30.47
N GLU A 219 61.45 36.76 29.79
CA GLU A 219 62.83 36.28 30.01
C GLU A 219 63.89 37.34 29.66
N LYS A 220 63.70 38.12 28.59
CA LYS A 220 64.56 39.28 28.29
C LYS A 220 64.53 40.31 29.41
N THR A 221 63.34 40.67 29.90
CA THR A 221 63.18 41.64 31.00
C THR A 221 63.73 41.12 32.31
N LYS A 222 63.56 39.84 32.62
CA LYS A 222 64.15 39.17 33.78
C LYS A 222 65.66 39.26 33.80
N LYS A 223 66.31 38.98 32.67
CA LYS A 223 67.77 39.12 32.51
C LYS A 223 68.22 40.57 32.67
N ALA A 224 67.47 41.54 32.14
CA ALA A 224 67.77 42.96 32.28
C ALA A 224 67.59 43.45 33.73
N ALA A 225 66.50 43.06 34.40
CA ALA A 225 66.22 43.38 35.80
C ALA A 225 67.30 42.81 36.73
N TYR A 226 67.72 41.56 36.51
CA TYR A 226 68.83 40.96 37.27
C TYR A 226 70.13 41.74 37.12
N LYS A 227 70.51 42.12 35.89
CA LYS A 227 71.69 42.96 35.64
C LYS A 227 71.58 44.32 36.34
N ALA A 228 70.41 44.96 36.29
CA ALA A 228 70.16 46.24 36.97
C ALA A 228 70.26 46.11 38.49
N ALA A 229 69.73 45.03 39.08
CA ALA A 229 69.84 44.75 40.51
C ALA A 229 71.31 44.54 40.93
N CYS A 230 72.09 43.75 40.18
CA CYS A 230 73.51 43.56 40.43
C CYS A 230 74.28 44.89 40.36
N ALA A 231 74.03 45.70 39.33
CA ALA A 231 74.66 47.02 39.19
C ALA A 231 74.29 47.98 40.33
N ALA A 232 73.04 47.95 40.81
CA ALA A 232 72.59 48.75 41.95
C ALA A 232 73.26 48.33 43.26
N VAL A 233 73.42 47.02 43.49
CA VAL A 233 74.15 46.49 44.65
C VAL A 233 75.63 46.90 44.58
N GLU A 234 76.26 46.79 43.41
CA GLU A 234 77.64 47.20 43.22
C GLU A 234 77.83 48.71 43.45
N ALA A 235 76.93 49.54 42.94
CA ALA A 235 76.93 50.98 43.15
C ALA A 235 76.78 51.34 44.64
N LYS A 236 75.86 50.67 45.37
CA LYS A 236 75.71 50.81 46.83
C LYS A 236 76.97 50.41 47.58
N GLN A 237 77.58 49.27 47.23
CA GLN A 237 78.82 48.82 47.87
C GLN A 237 79.96 49.81 47.63
N LYS A 238 80.11 50.34 46.40
CA LYS A 238 81.13 51.34 46.08
C LYS A 238 80.91 52.65 46.84
N ALA A 239 79.66 53.12 46.94
CA ALA A 239 79.31 54.30 47.73
C ALA A 239 79.58 54.10 49.23
N GLN A 240 79.24 52.93 49.78
CA GLN A 240 79.53 52.57 51.18
C GLN A 240 81.02 52.44 51.46
N ARG A 241 81.80 51.79 50.58
CA ARG A 241 83.26 51.69 50.71
C ARG A 241 83.92 53.08 50.72
N ASN A 242 83.50 53.96 49.81
CA ASN A 242 83.99 55.34 49.80
C ASN A 242 83.62 56.08 51.10
N ARG A 243 82.37 55.99 51.58
CA ARG A 243 82.00 56.58 52.88
C ARG A 243 82.90 56.10 54.03
N ARG A 244 83.26 54.82 54.06
CA ARG A 244 84.18 54.27 55.08
C ARG A 244 85.60 54.83 54.93
N GLN A 245 86.08 55.01 53.70
CA GLN A 245 87.40 55.60 53.42
C GLN A 245 87.45 57.08 53.78
N SER A 246 86.41 57.84 53.45
CA SER A 246 86.24 59.25 53.85
C SER A 246 86.23 59.41 55.36
N GLN A 247 85.46 58.58 56.07
CA GLN A 247 85.43 58.57 57.53
C GLN A 247 86.78 58.17 58.15
N GLN A 248 87.54 57.27 57.53
CA GLN A 248 88.91 56.95 57.95
C GLN A 248 89.89 58.11 57.72
N GLN A 249 89.78 58.82 56.60
CA GLN A 249 90.60 60.01 56.32
C GLN A 249 90.29 61.17 57.27
N ASP A 250 89.01 61.41 57.58
CA ASP A 250 88.59 62.37 58.61
C ASP A 250 89.13 62.01 60.00
N GLN A 251 89.13 60.72 60.38
CA GLN A 251 89.72 60.24 61.64
C GLN A 251 91.24 60.40 61.70
N LEU A 252 91.95 60.20 60.58
CA LEU A 252 93.40 60.39 60.50
C LEU A 252 93.80 61.87 60.52
N GLN A 253 93.04 62.76 59.87
CA GLN A 253 93.27 64.20 59.93
C GLN A 253 92.96 64.81 61.31
N THR A 254 91.93 64.32 62.00
CA THR A 254 91.62 64.75 63.38
C THR A 254 92.67 64.25 64.39
N GLN A 255 93.31 63.09 64.15
CA GLN A 255 94.46 62.66 64.94
C GLN A 255 95.71 63.53 64.70
N SER A 256 96.00 63.94 63.45
CA SER A 256 97.13 64.85 63.16
C SER A 256 96.92 66.31 63.61
N ARG A 257 95.68 66.76 63.86
CA ARG A 257 95.41 68.08 64.47
C ARG A 257 95.61 68.11 65.99
N ASN A 258 95.75 66.97 66.66
CA ASN A 258 95.97 66.88 68.10
C ASN A 258 97.45 66.94 68.54
N ASP A 259 98.40 67.06 67.61
CA ASP A 259 99.85 67.16 67.87
C ASP A 259 100.41 68.59 67.66
N GLN A 260 99.69 69.63 68.12
CA GLN A 260 100.27 70.98 68.26
C GLN A 260 99.93 71.58 69.65
N PRO A 261 100.91 72.19 70.35
CA PRO A 261 100.85 72.42 71.78
C PRO A 261 99.76 73.43 72.16
N ARG A 262 98.87 72.97 73.04
CA ARG A 262 97.83 73.74 73.70
C ARG A 262 98.49 74.66 74.74
N PHE A 263 98.42 75.98 74.55
CA PHE A 263 98.63 76.95 75.62
C PHE A 263 97.25 77.24 76.23
N ASP A 264 97.08 76.80 77.48
CA ASP A 264 95.87 76.96 78.28
C ASP A 264 95.68 78.40 78.78
N CYS A 265 94.46 78.91 78.67
CA CYS A 265 93.94 80.02 79.48
C CYS A 265 92.45 79.80 79.81
N ILE A 266 92.23 79.02 80.88
CA ILE A 266 91.46 79.32 82.12
C ILE A 266 90.04 79.95 82.04
N HIS A 267 89.07 79.15 82.54
CA HIS A 267 87.78 79.45 83.24
C HIS A 267 86.60 80.05 82.43
N TYR A 268 85.33 79.64 82.61
CA TYR A 268 84.60 79.38 83.87
C TYR A 268 83.60 78.19 83.76
N ASP A 269 83.50 77.49 84.87
CA ASP A 269 82.69 76.29 85.13
C ASP A 269 81.30 76.69 85.68
N LYS A 270 80.24 76.04 85.20
CA LYS A 270 78.93 76.05 85.87
C LYS A 270 78.22 74.71 85.69
N HIS A 271 78.56 73.83 86.62
CA HIS A 271 77.81 72.71 87.16
C HIS A 271 76.27 72.70 86.95
N SER A 272 75.80 71.48 86.64
CA SER A 272 74.84 70.72 87.46
C SER A 272 73.34 70.71 87.09
N MET A 273 72.92 69.48 86.76
CA MET A 273 71.68 68.77 87.17
C MET A 273 70.49 68.67 86.19
N ALA A 274 70.07 67.40 86.08
CA ALA A 274 68.73 66.85 85.85
C ALA A 274 68.16 66.97 84.42
N SER A 275 67.84 65.88 83.70
CA SER A 275 66.92 64.75 83.97
C SER A 275 65.54 64.98 83.35
N LEU A 276 65.17 64.04 82.46
CA LEU A 276 63.83 63.49 82.18
C LEU A 276 62.77 64.29 81.38
N TYR A 277 62.14 63.55 80.44
CA TYR A 277 60.87 63.77 79.70
C TYR A 277 60.83 65.02 78.80
N ALA A 278 60.04 65.16 77.74
CA ALA A 278 59.26 64.33 76.83
C ALA A 278 58.75 65.29 75.73
N ASP A 279 58.42 64.73 74.56
CA ASP A 279 57.29 65.11 73.69
C ASP A 279 57.22 66.49 72.97
N GLY A 280 56.64 66.42 71.77
CA GLY A 280 56.02 67.52 71.00
C GLY A 280 57.01 68.48 70.33
N GLY A 281 57.07 68.63 69.00
CA GLY A 281 55.94 68.84 68.10
C GLY A 281 55.86 70.32 67.69
N SER A 282 55.31 70.56 66.49
CA SER A 282 54.93 71.88 65.93
C SER A 282 56.06 72.64 65.20
N LYS A 283 56.05 72.80 63.87
CA LYS A 283 55.12 73.51 62.95
C LYS A 283 55.34 75.03 62.96
N CYS A 284 55.16 75.59 61.75
CA CYS A 284 55.04 77.00 61.39
C CYS A 284 56.38 77.74 61.30
N ALA A 285 56.56 78.80 60.54
CA ALA A 285 55.96 79.39 59.35
C ALA A 285 56.80 80.66 59.09
N ASP A 286 56.62 81.25 57.92
CA ASP A 286 56.55 82.71 57.75
C ASP A 286 57.82 83.57 57.62
N GLU A 287 57.79 84.32 56.50
CA GLU A 287 58.06 85.75 56.27
C GLU A 287 59.27 86.49 56.85
N GLY A 288 59.77 87.44 56.05
CA GLY A 288 60.08 88.77 56.57
C GLY A 288 61.46 89.35 56.28
N ASP A 289 61.52 90.20 55.25
CA ASP A 289 62.03 91.58 55.26
C ASP A 289 63.31 91.99 56.04
N ASP A 290 64.27 92.51 55.25
CA ASP A 290 64.67 93.94 55.21
C ASP A 290 65.55 94.58 56.32
N LYS A 291 66.32 95.58 55.86
CA LYS A 291 67.04 96.66 56.58
C LYS A 291 68.43 96.43 57.22
N LYS A 292 69.43 96.95 56.50
CA LYS A 292 70.21 98.17 56.82
C LYS A 292 70.70 98.33 58.28
N LYS A 293 72.02 98.22 58.51
CA LYS A 293 72.71 99.00 59.56
C LYS A 293 74.19 99.25 59.25
N THR A 294 74.47 100.53 59.04
CA THR A 294 75.78 101.19 59.13
C THR A 294 76.35 101.11 60.54
N CYS A 295 77.67 100.95 60.69
CA CYS A 295 78.43 101.48 61.81
C CYS A 295 79.88 101.79 61.38
N SER A 296 80.18 103.08 61.40
CA SER A 296 81.50 103.70 61.54
C SER A 296 82.05 103.48 62.96
N GLU A 297 83.35 103.18 63.11
CA GLU A 297 84.15 103.81 64.17
C GLU A 297 85.66 103.66 63.96
N ALA A 298 86.38 104.65 64.48
CA ALA A 298 87.76 104.97 64.22
C ALA A 298 88.63 104.81 65.49
N ARG A 299 89.96 104.78 65.27
CA ARG A 299 91.06 104.96 66.25
C ARG A 299 91.37 103.69 67.06
N THR A 300 92.62 103.21 67.15
CA THR A 300 93.79 103.93 67.68
C THR A 300 95.10 103.26 67.26
N LEU A 301 96.13 104.08 67.07
CA LEU A 301 97.50 103.75 66.67
C LEU A 301 98.27 103.11 67.83
N GLY A 302 98.68 101.85 67.69
CA GLY A 302 99.76 101.23 68.47
C GLY A 302 100.99 101.03 67.60
N LYS A 303 102.05 101.79 67.88
CA LYS A 303 103.39 101.68 67.26
C LYS A 303 103.96 100.28 67.52
N GLY A 304 104.18 99.52 66.45
CA GLY A 304 104.81 98.21 66.46
C GLY A 304 105.23 97.85 65.03
N ASP A 305 106.46 97.37 64.89
CA ASP A 305 107.30 97.39 63.69
C ASP A 305 106.64 96.84 62.40
N PRO A 306 106.89 97.47 61.22
CA PRO A 306 106.29 97.09 59.95
C PRO A 306 106.64 95.66 59.47
N LYS A 307 107.67 95.03 60.05
CA LYS A 307 108.07 93.64 59.75
C LYS A 307 107.16 92.59 60.40
N SER A 308 106.53 92.91 61.55
CA SER A 308 105.61 92.02 62.28
C SER A 308 104.19 92.02 61.69
N LYS A 309 103.70 93.17 61.20
CA LYS A 309 102.36 93.26 60.57
C LYS A 309 102.32 92.56 59.21
N ALA A 310 103.36 92.68 58.40
CA ALA A 310 103.47 91.93 57.14
C ALA A 310 103.57 90.41 57.40
N SER A 311 104.33 90.00 58.42
CA SER A 311 104.44 88.58 58.82
C SER A 311 103.11 88.02 59.34
N ASN A 312 102.39 88.74 60.19
CA ASN A 312 101.10 88.28 60.73
C ASN A 312 99.99 88.26 59.67
N ILE A 313 99.98 89.21 58.72
CA ILE A 313 99.05 89.19 57.59
C ILE A 313 99.38 88.03 56.64
N ALA A 314 100.66 87.76 56.35
CA ALA A 314 101.07 86.63 55.53
C ALA A 314 100.78 85.27 56.20
N GLN A 315 100.98 85.17 57.52
CA GLN A 315 100.73 83.95 58.29
C GLN A 315 99.24 83.69 58.46
N LYS A 316 98.44 84.74 58.66
CA LYS A 316 96.97 84.67 58.68
C LYS A 316 96.40 84.36 57.28
N ALA A 317 96.94 84.95 56.22
CA ALA A 317 96.56 84.62 54.84
C ALA A 317 96.96 83.19 54.45
N ALA A 318 98.09 82.68 54.93
CA ALA A 318 98.49 81.28 54.73
C ALA A 318 97.60 80.31 55.52
N GLN A 319 97.21 80.66 56.76
CA GLN A 319 96.25 79.88 57.54
C GLN A 319 94.84 79.93 56.95
N GLU A 320 94.38 81.09 56.46
CA GLU A 320 93.10 81.24 55.76
C GLU A 320 93.10 80.51 54.41
N ALA A 321 94.21 80.53 53.67
CA ALA A 321 94.36 79.74 52.45
C ALA A 321 94.39 78.23 52.73
N LYS A 322 95.05 77.81 53.82
CA LYS A 322 95.05 76.40 54.25
C LYS A 322 93.67 75.98 54.75
N ALA A 323 92.99 76.80 55.54
CA ALA A 323 91.62 76.55 55.99
C ALA A 323 90.62 76.55 54.82
N ALA A 324 90.79 77.43 53.83
CA ALA A 324 89.98 77.45 52.61
C ALA A 324 90.26 76.23 51.73
N SER A 325 91.53 75.81 51.60
CA SER A 325 91.91 74.61 50.85
C SER A 325 91.42 73.32 51.55
N ASP A 326 91.51 73.25 52.87
CA ASP A 326 90.99 72.16 53.70
C ASP A 326 89.45 72.12 53.60
N ALA A 327 88.78 73.28 53.68
CA ALA A 327 87.32 73.40 53.51
C ALA A 327 86.87 73.03 52.08
N GLN A 328 87.64 73.41 51.05
CA GLN A 328 87.37 73.06 49.66
C GLN A 328 87.54 71.56 49.41
N MET A 329 88.58 70.93 49.98
CA MET A 329 88.76 69.47 49.91
C MET A 329 87.63 68.72 50.65
N ALA A 330 87.28 69.14 51.86
CA ALA A 330 86.16 68.56 52.61
C ALA A 330 84.82 68.73 51.87
N ALA A 331 84.59 69.88 51.24
CA ALA A 331 83.41 70.13 50.42
C ALA A 331 83.40 69.27 49.14
N ALA A 332 84.55 69.10 48.48
CA ALA A 332 84.67 68.25 47.28
C ALA A 332 84.45 66.78 47.61
N GLU A 333 84.93 66.30 48.75
CA GLU A 333 84.71 64.93 49.22
C GLU A 333 83.24 64.69 49.65
N ALA A 334 82.63 65.65 50.35
CA ALA A 334 81.20 65.64 50.65
C ALA A 334 80.35 65.65 49.37
N ALA A 335 80.71 66.44 48.35
CA ALA A 335 80.03 66.44 47.06
C ALA A 335 80.22 65.11 46.31
N ALA A 336 81.43 64.55 46.30
CA ALA A 336 81.72 63.27 45.66
C ALA A 336 80.97 62.10 46.32
N THR A 337 80.87 62.11 47.66
CA THR A 337 80.08 61.11 48.39
C THR A 337 78.60 61.28 48.13
N GLN A 338 78.07 62.51 48.11
CA GLN A 338 76.68 62.81 47.75
C GLN A 338 76.31 62.30 46.36
N VAL A 339 77.11 62.63 45.33
CA VAL A 339 76.89 62.18 43.95
C VAL A 339 76.95 60.65 43.85
N LYS A 340 77.88 59.99 44.55
CA LYS A 340 77.96 58.52 44.57
C LYS A 340 76.74 57.88 45.25
N THR A 341 76.24 58.47 46.33
CA THR A 341 75.00 57.99 46.96
C THR A 341 73.77 58.24 46.11
N GLU A 342 73.67 59.38 45.44
CA GLU A 342 72.56 59.66 44.52
C GLU A 342 72.57 58.70 43.32
N LEU A 343 73.75 58.42 42.74
CA LEU A 343 73.90 57.41 41.68
C LEU A 343 73.51 56.01 42.17
N ALA A 344 73.87 55.63 43.40
CA ALA A 344 73.48 54.36 43.99
C ALA A 344 71.96 54.28 44.29
N GLU A 345 71.34 55.38 44.71
CA GLU A 345 69.89 55.47 44.90
C GLU A 345 69.14 55.42 43.57
N ARG A 346 69.60 56.14 42.55
CA ARG A 346 69.04 56.07 41.20
C ARG A 346 69.16 54.66 40.62
N ALA A 347 70.31 54.00 40.78
CA ALA A 347 70.46 52.60 40.37
C ALA A 347 69.48 51.67 41.11
N ALA A 348 69.25 51.90 42.42
CA ALA A 348 68.27 51.15 43.20
C ALA A 348 66.82 51.44 42.82
N GLN A 349 66.50 52.67 42.40
CA GLN A 349 65.18 53.02 41.84
C GLN A 349 64.97 52.36 40.47
N SER A 350 65.99 52.38 39.59
CA SER A 350 65.94 51.69 38.30
C SER A 350 65.77 50.16 38.45
N ALA A 351 66.44 49.55 39.43
CA ALA A 351 66.24 48.13 39.75
C ALA A 351 64.79 47.85 40.20
N ARG A 352 64.23 48.67 41.10
CA ARG A 352 62.82 48.54 41.53
C ARG A 352 61.83 48.73 40.39
N ALA A 353 62.08 49.68 39.48
CA ALA A 353 61.25 49.87 38.28
C ALA A 353 61.32 48.65 37.35
N ALA A 354 62.50 48.02 37.21
CA ALA A 354 62.65 46.80 36.43
C ALA A 354 61.94 45.60 37.07
N GLU A 355 61.94 45.48 38.40
CA GLU A 355 61.15 44.47 39.13
C GLU A 355 59.64 44.68 38.97
N ALA A 356 59.16 45.91 39.03
CA ALA A 356 57.76 46.23 38.77
C ALA A 356 57.35 45.88 37.32
N ALA A 357 58.20 46.21 36.34
CA ALA A 357 57.99 45.83 34.94
C ALA A 357 58.01 44.30 34.75
N LEU A 358 58.87 43.58 35.48
CA LEU A 358 58.92 42.13 35.48
C LEU A 358 57.62 41.52 36.02
N ALA A 359 57.12 42.02 37.15
CA ALA A 359 55.86 41.56 37.73
C ALA A 359 54.67 41.77 36.77
N GLY A 360 54.60 42.93 36.10
CA GLY A 360 53.58 43.19 35.08
C GLY A 360 53.67 42.22 33.90
N LYS A 361 54.88 41.91 33.42
CA LYS A 361 55.07 40.91 32.35
C LYS A 361 54.74 39.49 32.78
N GLN A 362 55.06 39.12 34.04
CA GLN A 362 54.68 37.82 34.60
C GLN A 362 53.16 37.65 34.58
N GLN A 363 52.42 38.69 34.99
CA GLN A 363 50.95 38.67 34.97
C GLN A 363 50.40 38.47 33.55
N ILE A 364 50.97 39.13 32.54
CA ILE A 364 50.57 38.94 31.13
C ILE A 364 50.83 37.50 30.68
N VAL A 365 51.96 36.90 31.06
CA VAL A 365 52.28 35.50 30.71
C VAL A 365 51.29 34.54 31.38
N GLU A 366 50.96 34.73 32.65
CA GLU A 366 49.98 33.92 33.36
C GLU A 366 48.58 34.04 32.74
N GLN A 367 48.16 35.27 32.41
CA GLN A 367 46.90 35.52 31.73
C GLN A 367 46.83 34.83 30.36
N LEU A 368 47.84 35.01 29.50
CA LEU A 368 47.88 34.35 28.19
C LEU A 368 47.95 32.82 28.31
N GLN A 369 48.57 32.30 29.38
CA GLN A 369 48.62 30.87 29.62
C GLN A 369 47.24 30.33 30.01
N GLN A 370 46.49 31.07 30.84
CA GLN A 370 45.10 30.74 31.14
C GLN A 370 44.22 30.82 29.89
N GLU A 371 44.33 31.89 29.09
CA GLU A 371 43.59 32.05 27.84
C GLU A 371 43.92 30.93 26.83
N ALA A 372 45.16 30.44 26.79
CA ALA A 372 45.53 29.29 25.97
C ALA A 372 44.80 28.02 26.43
N THR A 373 44.79 27.74 27.73
CA THR A 373 44.08 26.57 28.28
C THR A 373 42.57 26.63 28.06
N GLU A 374 41.97 27.82 28.16
CA GLU A 374 40.56 28.03 27.87
C GLU A 374 40.25 27.85 26.38
N ALA A 375 41.11 28.38 25.49
CA ALA A 375 40.96 28.20 24.05
C ALA A 375 41.08 26.71 23.63
N ASP A 376 42.03 25.97 24.22
CA ASP A 376 42.17 24.52 24.01
C ASP A 376 40.94 23.76 24.51
N ALA A 377 40.40 24.14 25.68
CA ALA A 377 39.18 23.54 26.22
C ALA A 377 37.98 23.72 25.27
N VAL A 378 37.84 24.92 24.68
CA VAL A 378 36.80 25.20 23.68
C VAL A 378 36.97 24.33 22.42
N VAL A 379 38.21 24.12 21.94
CA VAL A 379 38.46 23.22 20.79
C VAL A 379 38.03 21.79 21.11
N VAL A 380 38.34 21.29 22.30
CA VAL A 380 37.94 19.94 22.73
C VAL A 380 36.41 19.82 22.80
N GLU A 381 35.73 20.79 23.39
CA GLU A 381 34.27 20.81 23.50
C GLU A 381 33.59 20.88 22.13
N VAL A 382 34.03 21.79 21.25
CA VAL A 382 33.49 21.91 19.88
C VAL A 382 33.76 20.64 19.08
N THR A 383 34.92 19.99 19.25
CA THR A 383 35.22 18.71 18.58
C THR A 383 34.27 17.59 19.02
N ALA A 384 34.01 17.45 20.31
CA ALA A 384 33.06 16.47 20.83
C ALA A 384 31.64 16.76 20.34
N SER A 385 31.23 18.03 20.35
CA SER A 385 29.94 18.49 19.85
C SER A 385 29.77 18.24 18.34
N LEU A 386 30.83 18.43 17.55
CA LEU A 386 30.87 18.15 16.12
C LEU A 386 30.69 16.66 15.82
N GLN A 387 31.36 15.78 16.59
CA GLN A 387 31.22 14.33 16.41
C GLN A 387 29.79 13.85 16.68
N ASN A 388 29.12 14.43 17.68
CA ASN A 388 27.71 14.15 17.95
C ASN A 388 26.82 14.63 16.79
N THR A 389 27.02 15.85 16.28
CA THR A 389 26.26 16.36 15.13
C THR A 389 26.52 15.55 13.86
N GLN A 390 27.76 15.09 13.63
CA GLN A 390 28.08 14.20 12.51
C GLN A 390 27.30 12.88 12.59
N SER A 391 27.24 12.29 13.78
CA SER A 391 26.51 11.04 14.02
C SER A 391 25.02 11.24 13.78
N ASN A 392 24.45 12.35 14.26
CA ASN A 392 23.04 12.72 14.02
C ASN A 392 22.76 12.96 12.53
N ALA A 393 23.63 13.68 11.83
CA ALA A 393 23.49 13.94 10.40
C ALA A 393 23.55 12.65 9.57
N ASN A 394 24.45 11.72 9.92
CA ASN A 394 24.52 10.40 9.28
C ASN A 394 23.26 9.57 9.55
N ALA A 395 22.76 9.56 10.79
CA ALA A 395 21.53 8.86 11.15
C ALA A 395 20.30 9.43 10.43
N ALA A 396 20.21 10.75 10.31
CA ALA A 396 19.13 11.43 9.59
C ALA A 396 19.16 11.10 8.08
N THR A 397 20.34 11.11 7.45
CA THR A 397 20.50 10.71 6.03
C THR A 397 20.13 9.23 5.81
N ALA A 398 20.52 8.35 6.72
CA ALA A 398 20.15 6.94 6.65
C ALA A 398 18.62 6.76 6.77
N ALA A 399 17.99 7.45 7.72
CA ALA A 399 16.54 7.45 7.90
C ALA A 399 15.79 7.99 6.66
N ALA A 400 16.31 9.06 6.03
CA ALA A 400 15.75 9.60 4.78
C ALA A 400 15.79 8.56 3.65
N THR A 401 16.93 7.87 3.50
CA THR A 401 17.10 6.83 2.48
C THR A 401 16.17 5.64 2.72
N GLU A 402 16.02 5.20 3.97
CA GLU A 402 15.09 4.13 4.32
C GLU A 402 13.63 4.52 4.07
N ALA A 403 13.23 5.73 4.46
CA ALA A 403 11.88 6.24 4.21
C ALA A 403 11.57 6.31 2.70
N GLN A 404 12.55 6.70 1.88
CA GLN A 404 12.40 6.72 0.42
C GLN A 404 12.24 5.31 -0.17
N ASN A 405 12.95 4.32 0.38
CA ASN A 405 12.79 2.92 0.00
C ASN A 405 11.38 2.40 0.35
N GLN A 406 10.89 2.71 1.55
CA GLN A 406 9.54 2.35 2.00
C GLN A 406 8.47 3.00 1.11
N LEU A 407 8.60 4.29 0.78
CA LEU A 407 7.70 4.98 -0.15
C LEU A 407 7.67 4.31 -1.53
N THR A 408 8.83 3.90 -2.02
CA THR A 408 8.94 3.18 -3.31
C THR A 408 8.23 1.83 -3.27
N GLN A 409 8.33 1.10 -2.15
CA GLN A 409 7.59 -0.15 -1.96
C GLN A 409 6.08 0.08 -1.92
N LEU A 410 5.59 1.10 -1.20
CA LEU A 410 4.18 1.46 -1.16
C LEU A 410 3.65 1.83 -2.56
N LYS A 411 4.41 2.57 -3.35
CA LYS A 411 4.06 2.88 -4.75
C LYS A 411 3.93 1.62 -5.60
N ARG A 412 4.81 0.62 -5.44
CA ARG A 412 4.68 -0.67 -6.14
C ARG A 412 3.42 -1.43 -5.71
N LEU A 413 3.09 -1.42 -4.41
CA LEU A 413 1.87 -2.04 -3.90
C LEU A 413 0.62 -1.41 -4.49
N VAL A 414 0.59 -0.08 -4.67
CA VAL A 414 -0.52 0.61 -5.35
C VAL A 414 -0.68 0.13 -6.79
N VAL A 415 0.43 -0.04 -7.54
CA VAL A 415 0.38 -0.57 -8.92
C VAL A 415 -0.18 -1.99 -8.94
N GLN A 416 0.29 -2.87 -8.04
CA GLN A 416 -0.21 -4.24 -7.94
C GLN A 416 -1.69 -4.29 -7.54
N ALA A 417 -2.11 -3.48 -6.57
CA ALA A 417 -3.50 -3.38 -6.14
C ALA A 417 -4.41 -2.86 -7.27
N THR A 418 -3.92 -1.93 -8.09
CA THR A 418 -4.64 -1.43 -9.28
C THR A 418 -4.84 -2.53 -10.31
N ALA A 419 -3.82 -3.35 -10.58
CA ALA A 419 -3.94 -4.49 -11.49
C ALA A 419 -4.89 -5.57 -10.95
N ASN A 420 -4.83 -5.84 -9.64
CA ASN A 420 -5.75 -6.77 -8.98
C ASN A 420 -7.20 -6.28 -9.06
N LEU A 421 -7.45 -4.99 -8.85
CA LEU A 421 -8.78 -4.40 -9.00
C LEU A 421 -9.32 -4.61 -10.41
N ALA A 422 -8.52 -4.32 -11.45
CA ALA A 422 -8.94 -4.54 -12.83
C ALA A 422 -9.31 -6.02 -13.11
N ASN A 423 -8.56 -6.96 -12.55
CA ASN A 423 -8.90 -8.38 -12.65
C ASN A 423 -10.23 -8.72 -11.96
N ILE A 424 -10.48 -8.15 -10.78
CA ILE A 424 -11.72 -8.37 -10.04
C ILE A 424 -12.91 -7.74 -10.78
N GLU A 425 -12.75 -6.54 -11.36
CA GLU A 425 -13.77 -5.89 -12.19
C GLU A 425 -14.11 -6.72 -13.43
N ASN A 426 -13.10 -7.31 -14.09
CA ASN A 426 -13.33 -8.23 -15.21
C ASN A 426 -14.12 -9.48 -14.79
N VAL A 427 -13.83 -10.05 -13.61
CA VAL A 427 -14.60 -11.19 -13.06
C VAL A 427 -16.03 -10.77 -12.73
N ALA A 428 -16.24 -9.59 -12.14
CA ALA A 428 -17.57 -9.05 -11.84
C ALA A 428 -18.39 -8.84 -13.11
N ASN A 429 -17.80 -8.24 -14.15
CA ASN A 429 -18.44 -8.06 -15.46
C ASN A 429 -18.76 -9.40 -16.12
N GLY A 430 -17.84 -10.37 -16.06
CA GLY A 430 -18.06 -11.72 -16.56
C GLY A 430 -19.24 -12.41 -15.87
N ALA A 431 -19.33 -12.31 -14.53
CA ALA A 431 -20.43 -12.88 -13.77
C ALA A 431 -21.78 -12.19 -14.06
N GLN A 432 -21.78 -10.87 -14.30
CA GLN A 432 -22.98 -10.15 -14.73
C GLN A 432 -23.45 -10.58 -16.13
N ASN A 433 -22.51 -10.78 -17.06
CA ASN A 433 -22.85 -11.28 -18.40
C ASN A 433 -23.44 -12.69 -18.34
N GLU A 434 -22.84 -13.60 -17.56
CA GLU A 434 -23.37 -14.95 -17.35
C GLU A 434 -24.78 -14.91 -16.73
N LEU A 435 -25.02 -13.98 -15.79
CA LEU A 435 -26.35 -13.77 -15.19
C LEU A 435 -27.39 -13.35 -16.24
N ALA A 436 -27.02 -12.42 -17.13
CA ALA A 436 -27.89 -11.95 -18.19
C ALA A 436 -28.22 -13.08 -19.19
N GLU A 437 -27.23 -13.87 -19.60
CA GLU A 437 -27.41 -15.02 -20.49
C GLU A 437 -28.32 -16.08 -19.86
N LYS A 438 -28.10 -16.46 -18.59
CA LYS A 438 -28.97 -17.42 -17.90
C LYS A 438 -30.39 -16.91 -17.72
N THR A 439 -30.58 -15.60 -17.55
CA THR A 439 -31.92 -15.00 -17.48
C THR A 439 -32.67 -15.18 -18.80
N GLN A 440 -31.98 -14.97 -19.94
CA GLN A 440 -32.56 -15.23 -21.26
C GLN A 440 -32.88 -16.72 -21.47
N LEU A 441 -32.00 -17.63 -21.04
CA LEU A 441 -32.25 -19.07 -21.10
C LEU A 441 -33.47 -19.48 -20.28
N LEU A 442 -33.65 -18.89 -19.10
CA LEU A 442 -34.83 -19.14 -18.26
C LEU A 442 -36.13 -18.69 -18.96
N GLU A 443 -36.12 -17.54 -19.62
CA GLU A 443 -37.26 -17.04 -20.38
C GLU A 443 -37.59 -17.96 -21.56
N ALA A 444 -36.58 -18.39 -22.32
CA ALA A 444 -36.75 -19.34 -23.41
C ALA A 444 -37.31 -20.69 -22.93
N ALA A 445 -36.84 -21.19 -21.78
CA ALA A 445 -37.34 -22.43 -21.18
C ALA A 445 -38.80 -22.29 -20.73
N LYS A 446 -39.18 -21.18 -20.10
CA LYS A 446 -40.58 -20.88 -19.74
C LYS A 446 -41.49 -20.82 -20.96
N ASN A 447 -41.07 -20.14 -22.02
CA ASN A 447 -41.81 -20.07 -23.28
C ASN A 447 -42.05 -21.47 -23.91
N ARG A 448 -41.08 -22.39 -23.78
CA ARG A 448 -41.22 -23.78 -24.23
C ARG A 448 -42.25 -24.55 -23.39
N VAL A 449 -42.22 -24.39 -22.06
CA VAL A 449 -43.24 -25.00 -21.16
C VAL A 449 -44.63 -24.50 -21.54
N ASP A 450 -44.81 -23.20 -21.73
CA ASP A 450 -46.09 -22.62 -22.14
C ASP A 450 -46.57 -23.15 -23.50
N HIS A 451 -45.65 -23.34 -24.45
CA HIS A 451 -45.97 -23.93 -25.75
C HIS A 451 -46.43 -25.39 -25.64
N LEU A 452 -45.69 -26.22 -24.89
CA LEU A 452 -46.03 -27.62 -24.66
C LEU A 452 -47.36 -27.75 -23.90
N ASN A 453 -47.63 -26.87 -22.94
CA ASN A 453 -48.88 -26.87 -22.18
C ASN A 453 -50.10 -26.59 -23.08
N ARG A 454 -49.97 -25.66 -24.05
CA ARG A 454 -51.01 -25.43 -25.06
C ARG A 454 -51.22 -26.67 -25.94
N GLN A 455 -50.15 -27.26 -26.46
CA GLN A 455 -50.23 -28.47 -27.28
C GLN A 455 -50.87 -29.65 -26.52
N LEU A 456 -50.51 -29.83 -25.26
CA LEU A 456 -51.06 -30.85 -24.37
C LEU A 456 -52.55 -30.60 -24.11
N THR A 457 -52.96 -29.34 -23.91
CA THR A 457 -54.37 -28.96 -23.77
C THR A 457 -55.17 -29.29 -25.03
N ASP A 458 -54.65 -28.92 -26.21
CA ASP A 458 -55.29 -29.21 -27.49
C ASP A 458 -55.37 -30.73 -27.74
N ALA A 459 -54.30 -31.47 -27.46
CA ALA A 459 -54.26 -32.93 -27.58
C ALA A 459 -55.28 -33.61 -26.65
N LYS A 460 -55.44 -33.13 -25.42
CA LYS A 460 -56.47 -33.63 -24.47
C LYS A 460 -57.88 -33.40 -24.99
N GLN A 461 -58.16 -32.22 -25.54
CA GLN A 461 -59.46 -31.93 -26.14
C GLN A 461 -59.73 -32.84 -27.35
N ASP A 462 -58.74 -33.04 -28.20
CA ASP A 462 -58.84 -33.90 -29.38
C ASP A 462 -58.98 -35.38 -29.04
N PHE A 463 -58.31 -35.84 -27.99
CA PHE A 463 -58.47 -37.18 -27.44
C PHE A 463 -59.91 -37.41 -26.97
N GLU A 464 -60.48 -36.50 -26.15
CA GLU A 464 -61.86 -36.63 -25.66
C GLU A 464 -62.90 -36.55 -26.79
N ARG A 465 -62.72 -35.68 -27.78
CA ARG A 465 -63.56 -35.67 -28.99
C ARG A 465 -63.51 -37.01 -29.74
N THR A 466 -62.32 -37.59 -29.88
CA THR A 466 -62.14 -38.87 -30.58
C THR A 466 -62.73 -40.02 -29.77
N LYS A 467 -62.60 -39.99 -28.44
CA LYS A 467 -63.17 -40.96 -27.51
C LYS A 467 -64.68 -40.99 -27.56
N THR A 468 -65.33 -39.83 -27.54
CA THR A 468 -66.79 -39.76 -27.68
C THR A 468 -67.27 -40.22 -29.05
N ALA A 469 -66.53 -39.91 -30.13
CA ALA A 469 -66.83 -40.40 -31.48
C ALA A 469 -66.64 -41.93 -31.61
N ALA A 470 -65.55 -42.47 -31.08
CA ALA A 470 -65.26 -43.91 -31.07
C ALA A 470 -66.32 -44.69 -30.28
N TYR A 471 -66.74 -44.19 -29.12
CA TYR A 471 -67.83 -44.78 -28.33
C TYR A 471 -69.15 -44.83 -29.12
N LYS A 472 -69.54 -43.71 -29.77
CA LYS A 472 -70.74 -43.67 -30.62
C LYS A 472 -70.65 -44.66 -31.79
N ALA A 473 -69.49 -44.75 -32.44
CA ALA A 473 -69.25 -45.70 -33.52
C ALA A 473 -69.34 -47.16 -33.05
N ALA A 474 -68.79 -47.48 -31.87
CA ALA A 474 -68.89 -48.79 -31.26
C ALA A 474 -70.35 -49.18 -30.94
N CYS A 475 -71.13 -48.28 -30.33
CA CYS A 475 -72.56 -48.49 -30.08
C CYS A 475 -73.33 -48.73 -31.39
N ALA A 476 -73.11 -47.90 -32.40
CA ALA A 476 -73.76 -48.05 -33.71
C ALA A 476 -73.38 -49.37 -34.40
N ALA A 477 -72.13 -49.81 -34.29
CA ALA A 477 -71.66 -51.09 -34.82
C ALA A 477 -72.33 -52.28 -34.12
N VAL A 478 -72.45 -52.24 -32.79
CA VAL A 478 -73.15 -53.27 -32.01
C VAL A 478 -74.63 -53.33 -32.40
N GLU A 479 -75.29 -52.18 -32.50
CA GLU A 479 -76.68 -52.11 -32.97
C GLU A 479 -76.86 -52.67 -34.38
N ALA A 480 -75.99 -52.29 -35.31
CA ALA A 480 -76.01 -52.80 -36.69
C ALA A 480 -75.84 -54.33 -36.72
N LYS A 481 -74.90 -54.86 -35.92
CA LYS A 481 -74.69 -56.31 -35.78
C LYS A 481 -75.90 -57.01 -35.18
N GLN A 482 -76.51 -56.46 -34.13
CA GLN A 482 -77.73 -57.01 -33.54
C GLN A 482 -78.91 -57.01 -34.53
N LYS A 483 -79.11 -55.91 -35.27
CA LYS A 483 -80.16 -55.78 -36.31
C LYS A 483 -79.93 -56.77 -37.45
N ALA A 484 -78.69 -56.92 -37.93
CA ALA A 484 -78.34 -57.92 -38.95
C ALA A 484 -78.56 -59.35 -38.46
N GLN A 485 -78.16 -59.68 -37.23
CA GLN A 485 -78.37 -61.00 -36.61
C GLN A 485 -79.86 -61.32 -36.39
N ARG A 486 -80.65 -60.37 -35.90
CA ARG A 486 -82.11 -60.52 -35.76
C ARG A 486 -82.76 -60.78 -37.12
N ASN A 487 -82.37 -60.02 -38.15
CA ASN A 487 -82.86 -60.24 -39.51
C ASN A 487 -82.48 -61.61 -40.07
N ARG A 488 -81.25 -62.10 -39.81
CA ARG A 488 -80.83 -63.46 -40.18
C ARG A 488 -81.68 -64.54 -39.49
N ARG A 489 -82.00 -64.37 -38.19
CA ARG A 489 -82.89 -65.27 -37.44
C ARG A 489 -84.32 -65.27 -38.00
N MET A 490 -84.85 -64.10 -38.33
CA MET A 490 -86.20 -63.95 -38.90
C MET A 490 -86.29 -64.52 -40.33
N ALA A 491 -85.28 -64.30 -41.16
CA ALA A 491 -85.19 -64.88 -42.51
C ALA A 491 -85.06 -66.41 -42.47
N GLY A 492 -84.28 -66.96 -41.53
CA GLY A 492 -84.21 -68.42 -41.29
C GLY A 492 -85.56 -69.00 -40.85
N ARG A 493 -86.29 -68.28 -39.98
CA ARG A 493 -87.63 -68.67 -39.51
C ARG A 493 -88.67 -68.64 -40.63
N LYS A 494 -88.65 -67.62 -41.50
CA LYS A 494 -89.52 -67.54 -42.70
C LYS A 494 -89.24 -68.66 -43.70
N ARG A 495 -87.97 -69.00 -43.96
CA ARG A 495 -87.59 -70.14 -44.82
C ARG A 495 -88.05 -71.48 -44.24
N SER A 496 -88.00 -71.65 -42.91
CA SER A 496 -88.52 -72.85 -42.23
C SER A 496 -90.04 -73.00 -42.32
N LEU A 497 -90.79 -71.90 -42.44
CA LEU A 497 -92.25 -71.92 -42.54
C LEU A 497 -92.75 -72.21 -43.97
N HIS A 498 -91.99 -71.83 -45.01
CA HIS A 498 -92.32 -72.11 -46.42
C HIS A 498 -91.88 -73.50 -46.90
N ARG A 499 -91.15 -74.26 -46.08
CA ARG A 499 -90.59 -75.58 -46.40
C ARG A 499 -91.39 -76.74 -45.78
N LYS A 500 -92.72 -76.60 -45.67
CA LYS A 500 -93.61 -77.73 -45.32
C LYS A 500 -93.96 -78.53 -46.60
N PRO A 501 -93.52 -79.80 -46.74
CA PRO A 501 -94.06 -80.68 -47.76
C PRO A 501 -95.43 -81.21 -47.33
N ALA A 502 -96.51 -80.74 -47.96
CA ALA A 502 -97.80 -81.42 -47.87
C ALA A 502 -97.83 -82.61 -48.85
N LYS A 503 -97.11 -83.67 -48.50
CA LYS A 503 -97.43 -85.05 -48.92
C LYS A 503 -98.12 -85.71 -47.74
N TYR A 504 -99.39 -86.07 -47.88
CA TYR A 504 -99.90 -87.41 -47.61
C TYR A 504 -101.36 -87.47 -48.10
N MET A 505 -101.55 -88.21 -49.20
CA MET A 505 -102.83 -88.77 -49.60
C MET A 505 -103.21 -89.89 -48.64
N LYS A 506 -104.50 -90.04 -48.33
CA LYS A 506 -105.10 -91.35 -48.11
C LYS A 506 -106.52 -91.35 -48.66
N THR A 507 -106.69 -92.07 -49.75
CA THR A 507 -107.95 -92.59 -50.28
C THR A 507 -108.47 -93.64 -49.32
N GLU A 508 -109.70 -93.52 -48.85
CA GLU A 508 -110.46 -94.66 -48.34
C GLU A 508 -111.86 -94.66 -48.97
N LYS A 509 -112.14 -95.80 -49.61
CA LYS A 509 -113.41 -96.19 -50.18
C LYS A 509 -114.38 -96.54 -49.06
N GLY A 510 -115.64 -96.22 -49.29
CA GLY A 510 -116.82 -96.68 -48.56
C GLY A 510 -118.03 -96.17 -49.31
#